data_AF-A0A7W8C2Z3-F1
#
_entry.id   AF-A0A7W8C2Z3-F1
#
_cell.length_a   1.000
_cell.length_b   1.000
_cell.length_c   1.000
_cell.angle_alpha   90.00
_cell.angle_beta   90.00
_cell.angle_gamma   90.00
#
_symmetry.space_group_name_H-M   'P 1'
#
loop_
_entity.id
_entity.type
_entity.pdbx_description
1 polymer ?
#
loop_
_entity_poly.entity_id
_entity_poly.type
_entity_poly.pdbx_seq_one_letter_code
_entity_poly.pdbx_strand_id
1 'polypeptide(L)'
;MPVLEGKELRIVGFLCNWCSYGGADTAGVARATQPTDLRIIRVPCSGRIDPLFIVKALLNGADGVLVSGCHPRDCHYAAGNFYARRRLEVLKQFLPVLGIDDRRFEYTWVSASEGQRWQQVVTVFTDRIHKLGPAPSLEDPEPLLKIADMALTSLRPLGTGQASALGELKDAIKAKLPELDMVLGWGEGYDAAHTVPIFMKKPEDVDKLVWGPFNVNNLAVYLPSFKGKKVGIVVKGCDSRSVVELLQEKLIRREDVTIFAMPCEGTLDMARVNQGLGRYTKIDKVEYDEAGVTITADGKPTRFCMTDYAQGKCYGCTTPSAVLADTRLGVPAKVEAGPYTPPELALLDSMSLEERMAFWRGQMDRCLRCYACRNACPMCVCRDFCVSDSRDPHWMTQDDSVKEKLFFQTIHAMHLAGRCTGCGECQRACPVGIPILALRQQIGRAVGQLFDGYKSGINAEAVPPLLGYEVEEKNIHERDWK
;
A
#
# COMPACT_ATOMS: atom_id res chain seq x y z
N MET A 1 -20.72 -40.96 -2.54
CA MET A 1 -19.70 -40.82 -1.48
C MET A 1 -20.22 -39.78 -0.50
N PRO A 2 -20.19 -40.05 0.80
CA PRO A 2 -21.13 -39.48 1.76
C PRO A 2 -20.87 -37.99 1.98
N VAL A 3 -21.87 -37.18 1.66
CA VAL A 3 -21.94 -35.71 1.83
C VAL A 3 -22.19 -35.33 3.31
N LEU A 4 -22.03 -36.27 4.26
CA LEU A 4 -22.62 -36.16 5.60
C LEU A 4 -21.71 -36.45 6.79
N GLU A 5 -20.38 -36.53 6.63
CA GLU A 5 -19.45 -36.43 7.77
C GLU A 5 -18.24 -35.57 7.37
N GLY A 6 -18.19 -34.32 7.87
CA GLY A 6 -17.16 -33.33 7.55
C GLY A 6 -17.64 -32.25 6.60
N LYS A 7 -17.27 -30.99 6.85
CA LYS A 7 -17.58 -29.85 5.97
C LYS A 7 -17.01 -30.13 4.57
N GLU A 8 -17.87 -30.25 3.56
CA GLU A 8 -17.43 -30.34 2.15
C GLU A 8 -16.58 -29.12 1.82
N LEU A 9 -15.31 -29.35 1.48
CA LEU A 9 -14.37 -28.29 1.16
C LEU A 9 -14.73 -27.68 -0.20
N ARG A 10 -14.69 -26.36 -0.29
CA ARG A 10 -15.17 -25.60 -1.45
C ARG A 10 -14.01 -24.97 -2.17
N ILE A 11 -13.78 -25.41 -3.41
CA ILE A 11 -12.76 -24.82 -4.27
C ILE A 11 -13.42 -24.05 -5.40
N VAL A 12 -13.03 -22.79 -5.60
CA VAL A 12 -13.48 -21.96 -6.73
C VAL A 12 -12.42 -21.95 -7.81
N GLY A 13 -12.79 -22.30 -9.04
CA GLY A 13 -11.90 -22.29 -10.20
C GLY A 13 -12.26 -21.20 -11.19
N PHE A 14 -11.33 -20.32 -11.56
CA PHE A 14 -11.52 -19.37 -12.66
C PHE A 14 -10.74 -19.83 -13.89
N LEU A 15 -11.44 -20.18 -14.97
CA LEU A 15 -10.82 -20.77 -16.15
C LEU A 15 -10.98 -19.87 -17.36
N CYS A 16 -9.91 -19.68 -18.12
CA CYS A 16 -10.02 -19.04 -19.43
C CYS A 16 -10.84 -19.90 -20.39
N ASN A 17 -11.68 -19.25 -21.19
CA ASN A 17 -12.59 -19.89 -22.14
C ASN A 17 -11.85 -20.75 -23.19
N TRP A 18 -10.71 -20.26 -23.66
CA TRP A 18 -10.07 -20.79 -24.86
C TRP A 18 -9.18 -22.01 -24.63
N CYS A 19 -8.52 -22.09 -23.47
CA CYS A 19 -7.56 -23.15 -23.18
C CYS A 19 -8.02 -23.98 -22.00
N SER A 20 -7.92 -23.48 -20.77
CA SER A 20 -8.17 -24.26 -19.56
C SER A 20 -9.59 -24.81 -19.47
N TYR A 21 -10.60 -24.04 -19.90
CA TYR A 21 -11.98 -24.54 -19.94
C TYR A 21 -12.11 -25.69 -20.96
N GLY A 22 -11.49 -25.57 -22.14
CA GLY A 22 -11.39 -26.66 -23.11
C GLY A 22 -10.60 -27.87 -22.59
N GLY A 23 -9.55 -27.65 -21.78
CA GLY A 23 -8.81 -28.72 -21.09
C GLY A 23 -9.70 -29.47 -20.09
N ALA A 24 -10.54 -28.75 -19.35
CA ALA A 24 -11.55 -29.34 -18.47
C ALA A 24 -12.60 -30.13 -19.25
N ASP A 25 -13.09 -29.60 -20.39
CA ASP A 25 -14.02 -30.31 -21.27
C ASP A 25 -13.38 -31.58 -21.85
N THR A 26 -12.13 -31.51 -22.31
CA THR A 26 -11.36 -32.67 -22.80
C THR A 26 -11.21 -33.74 -21.73
N ALA A 27 -10.95 -33.36 -20.46
CA ALA A 27 -10.93 -34.30 -19.34
C ALA A 27 -12.29 -34.99 -19.16
N GLY A 28 -13.40 -34.24 -19.27
CA GLY A 28 -14.75 -34.77 -19.22
C GLY A 28 -15.06 -35.75 -20.36
N VAL A 29 -14.72 -35.39 -21.61
CA VAL A 29 -14.88 -36.24 -22.80
C VAL A 29 -14.08 -37.54 -22.67
N ALA A 30 -12.85 -37.44 -22.15
CA ALA A 30 -11.99 -38.59 -21.87
C ALA A 30 -12.45 -39.43 -20.67
N ARG A 31 -13.52 -39.02 -19.97
CA ARG A 31 -14.03 -39.66 -18.74
C ARG A 31 -12.95 -39.76 -17.66
N ALA A 32 -12.06 -38.76 -17.60
CA ALA A 32 -11.01 -38.69 -16.61
C ALA A 32 -11.62 -38.43 -15.21
N THR A 33 -11.40 -39.36 -14.28
CA THR A 33 -11.87 -39.23 -12.90
C THR A 33 -11.10 -38.13 -12.16
N GLN A 34 -11.81 -37.17 -11.56
CA GLN A 34 -11.21 -36.09 -10.77
C GLN A 34 -12.07 -35.78 -9.54
N PRO A 35 -11.50 -35.16 -8.49
CA PRO A 35 -12.26 -34.72 -7.32
C PRO A 35 -13.41 -33.75 -7.69
N THR A 36 -14.46 -33.74 -6.87
CA THR A 36 -15.71 -33.00 -7.14
C THR A 36 -15.84 -31.69 -6.38
N ASP A 37 -14.80 -31.26 -5.67
CA ASP A 37 -14.76 -30.07 -4.79
C ASP A 37 -14.71 -28.74 -5.57
N LEU A 38 -14.24 -28.78 -6.81
CA LEU A 38 -14.03 -27.61 -7.67
C LEU A 38 -15.34 -27.16 -8.34
N ARG A 39 -15.62 -25.85 -8.29
CA ARG A 39 -16.70 -25.19 -9.04
C ARG A 39 -16.10 -24.14 -9.99
N ILE A 40 -16.34 -24.32 -11.29
CA ILE A 40 -15.71 -23.53 -12.35
C ILE A 40 -16.56 -22.30 -12.68
N ILE A 41 -15.91 -21.14 -12.70
CA ILE A 41 -16.39 -19.88 -13.27
C ILE A 41 -15.60 -19.64 -14.55
N ARG A 42 -16.29 -19.58 -15.68
CA ARG A 42 -15.68 -19.32 -16.98
C ARG A 42 -15.43 -17.83 -17.17
N VAL A 43 -14.23 -17.46 -17.58
CA VAL A 43 -13.87 -16.09 -17.98
C VAL A 43 -13.30 -16.08 -19.40
N PRO A 44 -13.38 -14.96 -20.15
CA PRO A 44 -12.80 -14.91 -21.49
C PRO A 44 -11.29 -15.18 -21.51
N CYS A 45 -10.56 -14.64 -20.53
CA CYS A 45 -9.10 -14.74 -20.43
C CYS A 45 -8.67 -14.73 -18.96
N SER A 46 -7.54 -15.37 -18.62
CA SER A 46 -6.91 -15.20 -17.31
C SER A 46 -6.51 -13.74 -17.05
N GLY A 47 -6.21 -12.97 -18.09
CA GLY A 47 -5.97 -11.52 -18.01
C GLY A 47 -7.18 -10.71 -17.51
N ARG A 48 -8.39 -11.28 -17.55
CA ARG A 48 -9.60 -10.66 -16.97
C ARG A 48 -9.64 -10.81 -15.45
N ILE A 49 -8.90 -11.76 -14.88
CA ILE A 49 -8.94 -12.03 -13.45
C ILE A 49 -8.35 -10.84 -12.69
N ASP A 50 -9.23 -10.18 -11.94
CA ASP A 50 -8.82 -9.23 -10.93
C ASP A 50 -8.40 -10.02 -9.68
N PRO A 51 -7.20 -9.78 -9.11
CA PRO A 51 -6.76 -10.39 -7.86
C PRO A 51 -7.81 -10.36 -6.73
N LEU A 52 -8.66 -9.35 -6.70
CA LEU A 52 -9.70 -9.19 -5.69
C LEU A 52 -10.79 -10.25 -5.78
N PHE A 53 -10.95 -10.94 -6.91
CA PHE A 53 -11.89 -12.06 -7.06
C PHE A 53 -11.46 -13.23 -6.17
N ILE A 54 -10.16 -13.48 -6.10
CA ILE A 54 -9.55 -14.52 -5.26
C ILE A 54 -9.73 -14.18 -3.79
N VAL A 55 -9.39 -12.95 -3.40
CA VAL A 55 -9.54 -12.49 -2.01
C VAL A 55 -11.00 -12.57 -1.57
N LYS A 56 -11.94 -12.09 -2.40
CA LYS A 56 -13.37 -12.13 -2.08
C LYS A 56 -13.88 -13.57 -1.93
N ALA A 57 -13.43 -14.49 -2.78
CA ALA A 57 -13.79 -15.90 -2.67
C ALA A 57 -13.30 -16.52 -1.34
N LEU A 58 -12.02 -16.30 -0.99
CA LEU A 58 -11.44 -16.80 0.26
C LEU A 58 -12.14 -16.20 1.49
N LEU A 59 -12.33 -14.88 1.52
CA LEU A 59 -13.03 -14.19 2.62
C LEU A 59 -14.51 -14.60 2.75
N ASN A 60 -15.13 -15.12 1.70
CA ASN A 60 -16.50 -15.63 1.72
C ASN A 60 -16.60 -17.15 1.93
N GLY A 61 -15.50 -17.79 2.36
CA GLY A 61 -15.50 -19.17 2.82
C GLY A 61 -15.14 -20.21 1.76
N ALA A 62 -14.50 -19.82 0.65
CA ALA A 62 -13.80 -20.79 -0.18
C ALA A 62 -12.56 -21.31 0.55
N ASP A 63 -12.35 -22.62 0.52
CA ASP A 63 -11.20 -23.27 1.17
C ASP A 63 -9.95 -23.22 0.28
N GLY A 64 -10.15 -23.06 -1.03
CA GLY A 64 -9.11 -22.79 -2.01
C GLY A 64 -9.62 -22.10 -3.27
N VAL A 65 -8.72 -21.42 -3.98
CA VAL A 65 -9.00 -20.75 -5.26
C VAL A 65 -7.95 -21.15 -6.30
N LEU A 66 -8.42 -21.63 -7.45
CA LEU A 66 -7.60 -21.97 -8.61
C LEU A 66 -7.88 -20.98 -9.73
N VAL A 67 -6.85 -20.44 -10.36
CA VAL A 67 -6.96 -19.72 -11.64
C VAL A 67 -6.23 -20.54 -12.70
N SER A 68 -6.82 -20.75 -13.86
CA SER A 68 -6.15 -21.45 -14.96
C SER A 68 -6.31 -20.71 -16.29
N GLY A 69 -5.19 -20.56 -17.00
CA GLY A 69 -5.13 -19.90 -18.30
C GLY A 69 -4.42 -20.71 -19.38
N CYS A 70 -4.29 -20.10 -20.56
CA CYS A 70 -3.44 -20.63 -21.63
C CYS A 70 -1.96 -20.60 -21.22
N HIS A 71 -1.16 -21.51 -21.77
CA HIS A 71 0.30 -21.45 -21.66
C HIS A 71 0.84 -20.08 -22.08
N PRO A 72 1.94 -19.61 -21.46
CA PRO A 72 2.67 -18.46 -21.96
C PRO A 72 2.92 -18.60 -23.47
N ARG A 73 2.69 -17.52 -24.23
CA ARG A 73 2.74 -17.46 -25.72
C ARG A 73 1.54 -18.05 -26.47
N ASP A 74 0.67 -18.80 -25.81
CA ASP A 74 -0.54 -19.40 -26.42
C ASP A 74 -1.83 -18.65 -26.05
N CYS A 75 -1.72 -17.43 -25.50
CA CYS A 75 -2.89 -16.65 -25.13
C CYS A 75 -3.70 -16.28 -26.38
N HIS A 76 -4.99 -16.62 -26.40
CA HIS A 76 -5.90 -16.21 -27.48
C HIS A 76 -5.92 -14.69 -27.70
N TYR A 77 -5.70 -13.91 -26.63
CA TYR A 77 -5.61 -12.44 -26.68
C TYR A 77 -4.16 -11.94 -26.65
N ALA A 78 -3.22 -12.74 -27.16
CA ALA A 78 -1.77 -12.53 -27.24
C ALA A 78 -1.03 -12.41 -25.90
N ALA A 79 -1.47 -11.51 -25.01
CA ALA A 79 -0.67 -11.11 -23.85
C ALA A 79 -1.37 -11.22 -22.48
N GLY A 80 -2.67 -11.53 -22.45
CA GLY A 80 -3.48 -11.41 -21.22
C GLY A 80 -2.95 -12.25 -20.03
N ASN A 81 -2.42 -13.44 -20.29
CA ASN A 81 -1.86 -14.31 -19.25
C ASN A 81 -0.55 -13.77 -18.64
N PHE A 82 0.27 -13.04 -19.39
CA PHE A 82 1.49 -12.41 -18.86
C PHE A 82 1.17 -11.31 -17.84
N TYR A 83 0.16 -10.47 -18.11
CA TYR A 83 -0.33 -9.51 -17.13
C TYR A 83 -0.95 -10.18 -15.91
N ALA A 84 -1.71 -11.27 -16.13
CA ALA A 84 -2.29 -12.05 -15.03
C ALA A 84 -1.19 -12.61 -14.11
N ARG A 85 -0.14 -13.24 -14.68
CA ARG A 85 0.98 -13.81 -13.93
C ARG A 85 1.54 -12.84 -12.89
N ARG A 86 1.88 -11.62 -13.30
CA ARG A 86 2.42 -10.58 -12.40
C ARG A 86 1.46 -10.23 -11.27
N ARG A 87 0.19 -10.00 -11.60
CA ARG A 87 -0.84 -9.59 -10.62
C ARG A 87 -1.17 -10.70 -9.62
N LEU A 88 -1.25 -11.93 -10.11
CA LEU A 88 -1.57 -13.11 -9.31
C LEU A 88 -0.40 -13.50 -8.40
N GLU A 89 0.85 -13.41 -8.88
CA GLU A 89 2.01 -13.69 -8.04
C GLU A 89 2.17 -12.65 -6.92
N VAL A 90 1.99 -11.36 -7.23
CA VAL A 90 1.97 -10.30 -6.19
C VAL A 90 0.88 -10.57 -5.15
N LEU A 91 -0.32 -10.98 -5.58
CA LEU A 91 -1.38 -11.36 -4.64
C LEU A 91 -0.96 -12.55 -3.78
N LYS A 92 -0.38 -13.59 -4.38
CA LYS A 92 0.02 -14.81 -3.67
C LYS A 92 0.99 -14.50 -2.53
N GLN A 93 1.99 -13.64 -2.76
CA GLN A 93 2.90 -13.17 -1.71
C GLN A 93 2.25 -12.23 -0.68
N PHE A 94 1.13 -11.61 -1.04
CA PHE A 94 0.38 -10.74 -0.16
C PHE A 94 -0.53 -11.51 0.81
N LEU A 95 -1.13 -12.65 0.41
CA LEU A 95 -2.07 -13.42 1.24
C LEU A 95 -1.58 -13.70 2.68
N PRO A 96 -0.32 -14.12 2.91
CA PRO A 96 0.19 -14.38 4.26
C PRO A 96 0.14 -13.19 5.20
N VAL A 97 0.19 -11.95 4.69
CA VAL A 97 0.11 -10.77 5.56
C VAL A 97 -1.27 -10.60 6.16
N LEU A 98 -2.31 -11.10 5.48
CA LEU A 98 -3.70 -11.10 5.95
C LEU A 98 -3.99 -12.28 6.90
N GLY A 99 -3.00 -13.15 7.15
CA GLY A 99 -3.18 -14.40 7.88
C GLY A 99 -3.72 -15.56 7.03
N ILE A 100 -3.76 -15.40 5.71
CA ILE A 100 -4.23 -16.43 4.79
C ILE A 100 -3.03 -17.23 4.25
N ASP A 101 -3.08 -18.55 4.36
CA ASP A 101 -2.08 -19.45 3.80
C ASP A 101 -2.06 -19.33 2.26
N ASP A 102 -0.90 -18.98 1.69
CA ASP A 102 -0.72 -18.75 0.26
C ASP A 102 -0.98 -20.03 -0.56
N ARG A 103 -0.84 -21.21 0.05
CA ARG A 103 -1.13 -22.51 -0.57
C ARG A 103 -2.62 -22.72 -0.85
N ARG A 104 -3.51 -21.87 -0.30
CA ARG A 104 -4.94 -21.85 -0.64
C ARG A 104 -5.24 -21.17 -1.97
N PHE A 105 -4.25 -20.53 -2.59
CA PHE A 105 -4.38 -19.91 -3.90
C PHE A 105 -3.32 -20.43 -4.88
N GLU A 106 -3.73 -20.68 -6.13
CA GLU A 106 -2.83 -21.07 -7.19
C GLU A 106 -3.25 -20.57 -8.55
N TYR A 107 -2.29 -20.35 -9.43
CA TYR A 107 -2.54 -20.15 -10.85
C TYR A 107 -1.75 -21.15 -11.71
N THR A 108 -2.38 -21.63 -12.79
CA THR A 108 -1.85 -22.69 -13.66
C THR A 108 -2.06 -22.39 -15.13
N TRP A 109 -1.33 -23.14 -15.96
CA TRP A 109 -1.46 -23.07 -17.40
C TRP A 109 -1.78 -24.44 -17.97
N VAL A 110 -2.91 -24.52 -18.69
CA VAL A 110 -3.45 -25.76 -19.26
C VAL A 110 -4.06 -25.44 -20.63
N SER A 111 -3.60 -26.13 -21.67
CA SER A 111 -4.09 -26.03 -23.04
C SER A 111 -5.44 -26.76 -23.21
N ALA A 112 -6.14 -26.50 -24.32
CA ALA A 112 -7.41 -27.15 -24.60
C ALA A 112 -7.30 -28.68 -24.78
N SER A 113 -6.14 -29.16 -25.26
CA SER A 113 -5.89 -30.58 -25.50
C SER A 113 -5.31 -31.32 -24.28
N GLU A 114 -5.05 -30.61 -23.19
CA GLU A 114 -4.34 -31.12 -22.01
C GLU A 114 -5.30 -31.65 -20.93
N GLY A 115 -6.25 -32.51 -21.31
CA GLY A 115 -7.24 -33.07 -20.35
C GLY A 115 -6.61 -33.86 -19.19
N GLN A 116 -5.53 -34.61 -19.45
CA GLN A 116 -4.79 -35.34 -18.40
C GLN A 116 -4.08 -34.38 -17.43
N ARG A 117 -3.47 -33.31 -17.94
CA ARG A 117 -2.85 -32.27 -17.10
C ARG A 117 -3.90 -31.56 -16.25
N TRP A 118 -5.06 -31.25 -16.83
CA TRP A 118 -6.18 -30.68 -16.07
C TRP A 118 -6.57 -31.58 -14.90
N GLN A 119 -6.80 -32.88 -15.16
CA GLN A 119 -7.10 -33.87 -14.12
C GLN A 119 -6.03 -33.88 -13.02
N GLN A 120 -4.76 -33.88 -13.38
CA GLN A 120 -3.65 -33.85 -12.43
C GLN A 120 -3.64 -32.56 -11.60
N VAL A 121 -3.79 -31.39 -12.23
CA VAL A 121 -3.86 -30.08 -11.55
C VAL A 121 -4.98 -30.06 -10.51
N VAL A 122 -6.19 -30.47 -10.90
CA VAL A 122 -7.35 -30.51 -9.99
C VAL A 122 -7.10 -31.48 -8.85
N THR A 123 -6.58 -32.67 -9.14
CA THR A 123 -6.29 -33.69 -8.11
C THR A 123 -5.27 -33.19 -7.09
N VAL A 124 -4.11 -32.72 -7.57
CA VAL A 124 -3.02 -32.22 -6.71
C VAL A 124 -3.47 -31.02 -5.89
N PHE A 125 -4.21 -30.09 -6.49
CA PHE A 125 -4.69 -28.92 -5.77
C PHE A 125 -5.73 -29.27 -4.72
N THR A 126 -6.70 -30.13 -5.06
CA THR A 126 -7.71 -30.60 -4.11
C THR A 126 -7.08 -31.36 -2.95
N ASP A 127 -6.14 -32.27 -3.21
CA ASP A 127 -5.40 -33.01 -2.16
C ASP A 127 -4.66 -32.04 -1.22
N ARG A 128 -4.09 -30.97 -1.78
CA ARG A 128 -3.45 -29.92 -0.98
C ARG A 128 -4.45 -29.20 -0.09
N ILE A 129 -5.61 -28.81 -0.62
CA ILE A 129 -6.67 -28.14 0.18
C ILE A 129 -7.22 -29.08 1.26
N HIS A 130 -7.41 -30.37 0.95
CA HIS A 130 -7.83 -31.39 1.92
C HIS A 130 -6.80 -31.53 3.05
N LYS A 131 -5.50 -31.54 2.75
CA LYS A 131 -4.43 -31.55 3.75
C LYS A 131 -4.39 -30.29 4.62
N LEU A 132 -4.75 -29.13 4.07
CA LEU A 132 -4.85 -27.87 4.82
C LEU A 132 -6.12 -27.80 5.68
N GLY A 133 -7.15 -28.58 5.33
CA GLY A 133 -8.46 -28.53 5.96
C GLY A 133 -9.24 -27.24 5.66
N PRO A 134 -10.38 -27.04 6.35
CA PRO A 134 -11.22 -25.85 6.18
C PRO A 134 -10.42 -24.55 6.33
N ALA A 135 -10.69 -23.57 5.47
CA ALA A 135 -10.12 -22.24 5.63
C ALA A 135 -10.69 -21.58 6.89
N PRO A 136 -9.83 -20.92 7.69
CA PRO A 136 -10.30 -20.13 8.83
C PRO A 136 -11.11 -18.93 8.34
N SER A 137 -12.20 -18.62 9.03
CA SER A 137 -12.88 -17.33 8.88
C SER A 137 -12.10 -16.25 9.61
N LEU A 138 -12.12 -15.03 9.07
CA LEU A 138 -11.54 -13.86 9.74
C LEU A 138 -12.20 -13.57 11.09
N GLU A 139 -13.43 -14.05 11.30
CA GLU A 139 -14.17 -13.91 12.55
C GLU A 139 -13.82 -14.99 13.60
N ASP A 140 -13.14 -16.07 13.22
CA ASP A 140 -12.87 -17.21 14.12
C ASP A 140 -11.87 -16.91 15.26
N PRO A 141 -10.68 -16.32 15.02
CA PRO A 141 -9.66 -16.20 16.06
C PRO A 141 -9.90 -15.00 16.97
N GLU A 142 -9.67 -15.11 18.28
CA GLU A 142 -9.83 -13.99 19.23
C GLU A 142 -9.07 -12.71 18.82
N PRO A 143 -9.63 -11.49 19.01
CA PRO A 143 -9.00 -10.26 18.55
C PRO A 143 -7.64 -10.04 19.22
N LEU A 144 -6.61 -9.75 18.42
CA LEU A 144 -5.26 -9.47 18.91
C LEU A 144 -4.87 -8.01 18.67
N LEU A 145 -4.57 -7.28 19.74
CA LEU A 145 -4.10 -5.88 19.68
C LEU A 145 -2.67 -5.78 20.20
N LYS A 146 -1.69 -6.23 19.39
CA LYS A 146 -0.26 -6.00 19.66
C LYS A 146 0.19 -4.66 19.06
N ILE A 147 1.10 -3.98 19.74
CA ILE A 147 1.77 -2.76 19.26
C ILE A 147 3.25 -3.12 19.04
N ALA A 148 3.86 -2.62 17.96
CA ALA A 148 5.27 -2.86 17.71
C ALA A 148 6.12 -2.13 18.77
N ASP A 149 7.09 -2.83 19.37
CA ASP A 149 8.09 -2.18 20.21
C ASP A 149 9.02 -1.35 19.32
N MET A 150 9.16 -0.06 19.64
CA MET A 150 9.78 0.94 18.78
C MET A 150 11.20 1.33 19.21
N ALA A 151 11.89 0.51 20.02
CA ALA A 151 13.32 0.65 20.24
C ALA A 151 14.09 0.40 18.92
N LEU A 152 14.17 1.44 18.08
CA LEU A 152 14.61 1.33 16.68
C LEU A 152 15.85 2.16 16.43
N THR A 153 16.85 1.51 15.86
CA THR A 153 17.96 2.21 15.23
C THR A 153 17.49 2.79 13.89
N SER A 154 17.68 4.10 13.70
CA SER A 154 17.40 4.77 12.43
C SER A 154 18.58 4.62 11.47
N LEU A 155 18.32 4.49 10.17
CA LEU A 155 19.35 4.44 9.11
C LEU A 155 20.11 5.76 8.90
N ARG A 156 19.71 6.81 9.62
CA ARG A 156 20.29 8.15 9.57
C ARG A 156 19.94 8.91 10.84
N PRO A 157 20.67 9.98 11.20
CA PRO A 157 20.26 10.88 12.26
C PRO A 157 18.85 11.42 12.03
N LEU A 158 18.02 11.35 13.07
CA LEU A 158 16.71 12.00 13.11
C LEU A 158 16.84 13.29 13.90
N GLY A 159 16.14 14.32 13.45
CA GLY A 159 16.22 15.66 14.00
C GLY A 159 15.00 16.49 13.65
N THR A 160 15.02 17.76 14.04
CA THR A 160 13.87 18.65 13.94
C THR A 160 13.93 19.58 12.72
N GLY A 161 15.04 19.59 11.97
CA GLY A 161 15.25 20.56 10.90
C GLY A 161 15.46 21.98 11.41
N GLN A 162 15.93 22.15 12.66
CA GLN A 162 16.23 23.45 13.24
C GLN A 162 17.20 24.27 12.38
N ALA A 163 18.24 23.63 11.83
CA ALA A 163 19.23 24.24 10.94
C ALA A 163 18.80 24.25 9.46
N SER A 164 17.50 24.23 9.18
CA SER A 164 17.00 24.22 7.80
C SER A 164 17.22 25.55 7.08
N ALA A 165 17.35 25.45 5.75
CA ALA A 165 17.46 26.56 4.81
C ALA A 165 16.11 27.29 4.56
N LEU A 166 15.27 27.46 5.59
CA LEU A 166 13.91 27.97 5.42
C LEU A 166 13.88 29.41 4.87
N GLY A 167 14.83 30.26 5.27
CA GLY A 167 14.96 31.62 4.72
C GLY A 167 15.21 31.61 3.21
N GLU A 168 16.24 30.89 2.78
CA GLU A 168 16.58 30.73 1.36
C GLU A 168 15.43 30.09 0.57
N LEU A 169 14.68 29.16 1.18
CA LEU A 169 13.51 28.57 0.56
C LEU A 169 12.40 29.59 0.33
N LYS A 170 12.12 30.44 1.32
CA LYS A 170 11.14 31.52 1.19
C LYS A 170 11.54 32.48 0.07
N ASP A 171 12.82 32.82 -0.03
CA ASP A 171 13.33 33.71 -1.08
C ASP A 171 13.20 33.07 -2.48
N ALA A 172 13.57 31.80 -2.62
CA ALA A 172 13.41 31.06 -3.87
C ALA A 172 11.94 30.95 -4.30
N ILE A 173 11.03 30.71 -3.35
CA ILE A 173 9.59 30.68 -3.62
C ILE A 173 9.10 32.06 -4.07
N LYS A 174 9.46 33.14 -3.35
CA LYS A 174 9.06 34.52 -3.70
C LYS A 174 9.54 34.91 -5.11
N ALA A 175 10.76 34.50 -5.47
CA ALA A 175 11.31 34.76 -6.80
C ALA A 175 10.53 34.07 -7.93
N LYS A 176 10.02 32.85 -7.68
CA LYS A 176 9.27 32.08 -8.69
C LYS A 176 7.76 32.26 -8.66
N LEU A 177 7.20 32.77 -7.55
CA LEU A 177 5.77 32.97 -7.37
C LEU A 177 5.08 33.76 -8.50
N PRO A 178 5.68 34.80 -9.12
CA PRO A 178 5.05 35.51 -10.25
C PRO A 178 4.77 34.65 -11.49
N GLU A 179 5.44 33.51 -11.63
CA GLU A 179 5.26 32.57 -12.75
C GLU A 179 4.24 31.45 -12.43
N LEU A 180 3.73 31.41 -11.20
CA LEU A 180 2.93 30.32 -10.65
C LEU A 180 1.56 30.83 -10.17
N ASP A 181 0.53 30.00 -10.31
CA ASP A 181 -0.80 30.29 -9.77
C ASP A 181 -0.84 30.22 -8.23
N MET A 182 -0.01 29.35 -7.66
CA MET A 182 0.19 29.18 -6.22
C MET A 182 1.40 28.29 -5.91
N VAL A 183 1.85 28.32 -4.65
CA VAL A 183 2.82 27.36 -4.10
C VAL A 183 2.23 26.66 -2.87
N LEU A 184 2.25 25.33 -2.88
CA LEU A 184 1.79 24.50 -1.77
C LEU A 184 2.90 24.34 -0.73
N GLY A 185 2.57 24.60 0.53
CA GLY A 185 3.49 24.41 1.66
C GLY A 185 2.74 24.07 2.95
N TRP A 186 3.42 24.20 4.07
CA TRP A 186 2.83 24.04 5.39
C TRP A 186 2.86 25.36 6.14
N GLY A 187 1.79 25.67 6.85
CA GLY A 187 1.72 26.78 7.80
C GLY A 187 1.31 26.29 9.18
N GLU A 188 1.39 27.17 10.17
CA GLU A 188 0.80 26.93 11.47
C GLU A 188 -0.73 26.78 11.35
N GLY A 189 -1.29 25.79 12.06
CA GLY A 189 -2.71 25.53 12.12
C GLY A 189 -3.36 26.26 13.29
N TYR A 190 -4.04 25.50 14.16
CA TYR A 190 -4.66 26.06 15.35
C TYR A 190 -3.70 26.26 16.53
N ASP A 191 -2.51 25.64 16.47
CA ASP A 191 -1.39 25.88 17.36
C ASP A 191 -0.06 25.50 16.68
N ALA A 192 1.07 25.78 17.35
CA ALA A 192 2.42 25.56 16.84
C ALA A 192 2.84 24.08 16.68
N ALA A 193 2.11 23.12 17.27
CA ALA A 193 2.38 21.69 17.10
C ALA A 193 1.57 21.07 15.95
N HIS A 194 0.60 21.80 15.40
CA HIS A 194 -0.31 21.31 14.37
C HIS A 194 -0.18 22.12 13.09
N THR A 195 0.60 21.62 12.13
CA THR A 195 0.72 22.27 10.82
C THR A 195 -0.42 21.88 9.89
N VAL A 196 -0.77 22.79 8.98
CA VAL A 196 -1.79 22.59 7.95
C VAL A 196 -1.25 22.95 6.56
N PRO A 197 -1.77 22.35 5.49
CA PRO A 197 -1.50 22.80 4.13
C PRO A 197 -1.89 24.26 3.92
N ILE A 198 -0.99 25.05 3.33
CA ILE A 198 -1.27 26.43 2.89
C ILE A 198 -1.03 26.56 1.38
N PHE A 199 -1.81 27.44 0.77
CA PHE A 199 -1.81 27.70 -0.68
C PHE A 199 -1.35 29.15 -0.90
N MET A 200 -0.05 29.33 -1.05
CA MET A 200 0.58 30.65 -1.09
C MET A 200 0.39 31.26 -2.48
N LYS A 201 -0.27 32.42 -2.57
CA LYS A 201 -0.53 33.11 -3.84
C LYS A 201 0.13 34.48 -3.93
N LYS A 202 0.50 35.04 -2.78
CA LYS A 202 1.19 36.33 -2.68
C LYS A 202 2.47 36.20 -1.86
N PRO A 203 3.46 37.09 -2.04
CA PRO A 203 4.71 37.05 -1.29
C PRO A 203 4.51 37.00 0.24
N GLU A 204 3.47 37.66 0.77
CA GLU A 204 3.18 37.69 2.21
C GLU A 204 2.63 36.34 2.72
N ASP A 205 2.07 35.51 1.85
CA ASP A 205 1.67 34.14 2.22
C ASP A 205 2.89 33.25 2.46
N VAL A 206 4.01 33.55 1.79
CA VAL A 206 5.27 32.80 1.93
C VAL A 206 5.88 32.99 3.32
N ASP A 207 5.61 34.12 3.97
CA ASP A 207 6.08 34.38 5.33
C ASP A 207 5.47 33.41 6.35
N LYS A 208 4.28 32.87 6.07
CA LYS A 208 3.57 31.88 6.89
C LYS A 208 4.13 30.45 6.73
N LEU A 209 5.02 30.22 5.77
CA LEU A 209 5.61 28.91 5.54
C LEU A 209 6.47 28.49 6.75
N VAL A 210 6.19 27.28 7.26
CA VAL A 210 6.93 26.65 8.35
C VAL A 210 7.58 25.35 7.87
N TRP A 211 8.70 25.01 8.49
CA TRP A 211 9.42 23.76 8.25
C TRP A 211 9.96 23.19 9.56
N GLY A 212 9.76 21.90 9.77
CA GLY A 212 10.20 21.19 10.95
C GLY A 212 9.53 19.81 11.10
N PRO A 213 9.51 19.26 12.32
CA PRO A 213 9.10 17.88 12.56
C PRO A 213 7.58 17.68 12.49
N PHE A 214 6.80 18.76 12.42
CA PHE A 214 5.34 18.73 12.35
C PHE A 214 4.79 18.75 10.92
N ASN A 215 5.64 18.90 9.90
CA ASN A 215 5.25 18.93 8.48
C ASN A 215 4.88 17.53 7.97
N VAL A 216 3.81 16.96 8.53
CA VAL A 216 3.45 15.55 8.33
C VAL A 216 2.73 15.30 7.01
N ASN A 217 1.86 16.21 6.58
CA ASN A 217 1.00 16.01 5.40
C ASN A 217 1.81 15.85 4.12
N ASN A 218 1.37 14.97 3.22
CA ASN A 218 1.89 14.88 1.86
C ASN A 218 1.04 15.75 0.92
N LEU A 219 1.58 16.90 0.53
CA LEU A 219 0.86 17.90 -0.26
C LEU A 219 0.62 17.48 -1.72
N ALA A 220 1.31 16.42 -2.20
CA ALA A 220 1.10 15.90 -3.55
C ALA A 220 -0.35 15.44 -3.81
N VAL A 221 -1.10 15.14 -2.75
CA VAL A 221 -2.52 14.77 -2.80
C VAL A 221 -3.41 15.81 -3.50
N TYR A 222 -2.99 17.08 -3.52
CA TYR A 222 -3.75 18.16 -4.13
C TYR A 222 -3.45 18.36 -5.62
N LEU A 223 -2.29 17.91 -6.11
CA LEU A 223 -1.83 18.23 -7.47
C LEU A 223 -2.79 17.78 -8.58
N PRO A 224 -3.42 16.57 -8.53
CA PRO A 224 -4.36 16.15 -9.58
C PRO A 224 -5.57 17.08 -9.73
N SER A 225 -5.97 17.76 -8.66
CA SER A 225 -7.11 18.70 -8.68
C SER A 225 -6.79 20.05 -9.32
N PHE A 226 -5.52 20.33 -9.66
CA PHE A 226 -5.07 21.59 -10.24
C PHE A 226 -4.70 21.49 -11.72
N LYS A 227 -5.36 20.60 -12.47
CA LYS A 227 -5.15 20.44 -13.91
C LYS A 227 -5.26 21.79 -14.65
N GLY A 228 -4.24 22.13 -15.42
CA GLY A 228 -4.16 23.37 -16.20
C GLY A 228 -3.66 24.60 -15.44
N LYS A 229 -3.25 24.46 -14.18
CA LYS A 229 -2.59 25.52 -13.41
C LYS A 229 -1.10 25.23 -13.25
N LYS A 230 -0.30 26.29 -13.16
CA LYS A 230 1.12 26.21 -12.78
C LYS A 230 1.25 26.24 -11.27
N VAL A 231 1.63 25.13 -10.67
CA VAL A 231 1.65 24.94 -9.21
C VAL A 231 3.06 24.68 -8.71
N GLY A 232 3.51 25.51 -7.77
CA GLY A 232 4.69 25.19 -6.98
C GLY A 232 4.35 24.24 -5.84
N ILE A 233 5.28 23.39 -5.43
CA ILE A 233 5.11 22.52 -4.27
C ILE A 233 6.42 22.42 -3.47
N VAL A 234 6.32 22.62 -2.17
CA VAL A 234 7.41 22.32 -1.23
C VAL A 234 7.32 20.85 -0.84
N VAL A 235 8.41 20.09 -1.01
CA VAL A 235 8.44 18.64 -0.80
C VAL A 235 9.53 18.21 0.17
N LYS A 236 9.17 17.23 1.02
CA LYS A 236 10.13 16.33 1.67
C LYS A 236 10.55 15.24 0.67
N GLY A 237 11.56 14.43 1.02
CA GLY A 237 11.98 13.30 0.20
C GLY A 237 10.85 12.32 -0.15
N CYS A 238 10.02 11.91 0.82
CA CYS A 238 8.87 11.04 0.57
C CYS A 238 7.74 11.72 -0.21
N ASP A 239 7.56 13.03 -0.08
CA ASP A 239 6.57 13.78 -0.85
C ASP A 239 6.97 13.86 -2.33
N SER A 240 8.27 14.08 -2.59
CA SER A 240 8.81 14.12 -3.96
C SER A 240 8.59 12.80 -4.71
N ARG A 241 8.67 11.66 -4.00
CA ARG A 241 8.36 10.35 -4.59
C ARG A 241 6.91 10.28 -5.03
N SER A 242 5.98 10.85 -4.25
CA SER A 242 4.58 10.93 -4.66
C SER A 242 4.39 11.84 -5.88
N VAL A 243 5.15 12.93 -6.00
CA VAL A 243 5.14 13.77 -7.22
C VAL A 243 5.65 12.98 -8.43
N VAL A 244 6.75 12.23 -8.27
CA VAL A 244 7.29 11.36 -9.32
C VAL A 244 6.28 10.31 -9.76
N GLU A 245 5.58 9.67 -8.82
CA GLU A 245 4.56 8.68 -9.13
C GLU A 245 3.36 9.29 -9.88
N LEU A 246 2.90 10.50 -9.50
CA LEU A 246 1.85 11.21 -10.24
C LEU A 246 2.29 11.56 -11.68
N LEU A 247 3.57 11.87 -11.88
CA LEU A 247 4.15 12.10 -13.22
C LEU A 247 4.19 10.80 -14.03
N GLN A 248 4.66 9.70 -13.41
CA GLN A 248 4.74 8.37 -14.03
C GLN A 248 3.37 7.88 -14.53
N GLU A 249 2.32 8.16 -13.77
CA GLU A 249 0.95 7.82 -14.14
C GLU A 249 0.25 8.86 -15.01
N LYS A 250 0.96 9.92 -15.40
CA LYS A 250 0.45 11.02 -16.24
C LYS A 250 -0.77 11.72 -15.65
N LEU A 251 -0.89 11.71 -14.32
CA LEU A 251 -1.96 12.40 -13.58
C LEU A 251 -1.67 13.89 -13.45
N ILE A 252 -0.39 14.27 -13.55
CA ILE A 252 0.08 15.65 -13.60
C ILE A 252 1.08 15.79 -14.74
N ARG A 253 1.29 17.02 -15.22
CA ARG A 253 2.26 17.33 -16.27
C ARG A 253 3.49 17.99 -15.67
N ARG A 254 4.69 17.66 -16.18
CA ARG A 254 5.95 18.14 -15.60
C ARG A 254 6.11 19.65 -15.70
N GLU A 255 5.66 20.22 -16.82
CA GLU A 255 5.70 21.64 -17.14
C GLU A 255 4.76 22.51 -16.28
N ASP A 256 3.76 21.88 -15.66
CA ASP A 256 2.79 22.56 -14.79
C ASP A 256 3.26 22.63 -13.33
N VAL A 257 4.37 21.97 -12.97
CA VAL A 257 4.78 21.81 -11.57
C VAL A 257 6.20 22.33 -11.35
N THR A 258 6.37 23.21 -10.36
CA THR A 258 7.68 23.64 -9.86
C THR A 258 7.93 23.05 -8.48
N ILE A 259 9.04 22.34 -8.30
CA ILE A 259 9.29 21.54 -7.10
C ILE A 259 10.42 22.19 -6.28
N PHE A 260 10.08 22.68 -5.10
CA PHE A 260 11.03 23.18 -4.12
C PHE A 260 11.27 22.11 -3.05
N ALA A 261 12.53 21.82 -2.73
CA ALA A 261 12.87 20.74 -1.82
C ALA A 261 13.85 21.18 -0.73
N MET A 262 13.60 20.69 0.48
CA MET A 262 14.56 20.71 1.58
C MET A 262 14.73 19.31 2.17
N PRO A 263 15.94 18.95 2.65
CA PRO A 263 16.16 17.72 3.38
C PRO A 263 15.25 17.58 4.59
N CYS A 264 14.63 16.41 4.72
CA CYS A 264 13.78 16.07 5.86
C CYS A 264 14.60 15.32 6.92
N GLU A 265 14.51 15.73 8.18
CA GLU A 265 15.15 15.06 9.32
C GLU A 265 14.25 14.08 10.07
N GLY A 266 13.00 13.94 9.63
CA GLY A 266 11.99 13.11 10.28
C GLY A 266 10.74 13.92 10.59
N THR A 267 9.67 13.21 10.94
CA THR A 267 8.41 13.83 11.37
C THR A 267 7.89 13.12 12.60
N LEU A 268 7.30 13.87 13.54
CA LEU A 268 6.78 13.32 14.79
C LEU A 268 5.52 12.47 14.57
N ASP A 269 5.38 11.44 15.39
CA ASP A 269 4.14 10.71 15.58
C ASP A 269 3.29 11.40 16.64
N MET A 270 2.35 12.22 16.18
CA MET A 270 1.49 12.99 17.07
C MET A 270 0.59 12.11 17.96
N ALA A 271 0.29 10.86 17.58
CA ALA A 271 -0.46 9.97 18.46
C ALA A 271 0.37 9.62 19.72
N ARG A 272 1.66 9.36 19.53
CA ARG A 272 2.60 9.07 20.63
C ARG A 272 2.94 10.32 21.44
N VAL A 273 3.11 11.46 20.77
CA VAL A 273 3.29 12.75 21.46
C VAL A 273 2.08 13.07 22.33
N ASN A 274 0.86 12.94 21.80
CA ASN A 274 -0.37 13.16 22.57
C ASN A 274 -0.51 12.19 23.74
N GLN A 275 -0.11 10.92 23.58
CA GLN A 275 -0.05 9.97 24.70
C GLN A 275 0.91 10.45 25.80
N GLY A 276 2.08 10.96 25.44
CA GLY A 276 3.06 11.48 26.39
C GLY A 276 2.66 12.80 27.06
N LEU A 277 1.94 13.68 26.34
CA LEU A 277 1.35 14.90 26.91
C LEU A 277 0.20 14.60 27.88
N GLY A 278 -0.53 13.50 27.64
CA GLY A 278 -1.75 13.18 28.39
C GLY A 278 -2.89 14.15 28.06
N ARG A 279 -3.77 14.39 29.02
CA ARG A 279 -4.89 15.33 28.85
C ARG A 279 -4.40 16.77 29.02
N TYR A 280 -4.61 17.60 28.00
CA TYR A 280 -4.35 19.03 28.02
C TYR A 280 -5.51 19.80 27.36
N THR A 281 -5.61 21.11 27.60
CA THR A 281 -6.62 22.00 27.00
C THR A 281 -6.05 22.87 25.89
N LYS A 282 -4.80 23.32 26.02
CA LYS A 282 -4.10 24.09 24.98
C LYS A 282 -2.61 23.83 24.99
N ILE A 283 -1.99 24.07 23.83
CA ILE A 283 -0.54 24.15 23.68
C ILE A 283 -0.17 25.63 23.75
N ASP A 284 0.65 26.01 24.74
CA ASP A 284 1.06 27.40 24.96
C ASP A 284 2.22 27.80 24.05
N LYS A 285 3.18 26.88 23.86
CA LYS A 285 4.34 27.09 22.98
C LYS A 285 5.01 25.77 22.61
N VAL A 286 5.75 25.82 21.51
CA VAL A 286 6.59 24.73 21.01
C VAL A 286 7.98 25.28 20.74
N GLU A 287 8.98 24.61 21.29
CA GLU A 287 10.40 24.95 21.12
C GLU A 287 11.13 23.67 20.69
N TYR A 288 12.06 23.78 19.75
CA TYR A 288 12.84 22.62 19.31
C TYR A 288 14.33 22.97 19.20
N ASP A 289 15.16 22.00 19.60
CA ASP A 289 16.59 21.95 19.30
C ASP A 289 16.84 20.89 18.21
N GLU A 290 18.11 20.63 17.87
CA GLU A 290 18.46 19.67 16.80
C GLU A 290 17.89 18.26 17.04
N ALA A 291 17.77 17.81 18.29
CA ALA A 291 17.46 16.42 18.62
C ALA A 291 16.00 16.17 19.02
N GLY A 292 15.28 17.20 19.47
CA GLY A 292 13.94 17.01 20.02
C GLY A 292 13.11 18.28 20.15
N VAL A 293 11.85 18.07 20.51
CA VAL A 293 10.85 19.11 20.65
C VAL A 293 10.35 19.16 22.09
N THR A 294 10.30 20.35 22.65
CA THR A 294 9.64 20.64 23.93
C THR A 294 8.30 21.30 23.65
N ILE A 295 7.21 20.64 24.05
CA ILE A 295 5.85 21.18 23.96
C ILE A 295 5.44 21.59 25.37
N THR A 296 5.05 22.85 25.54
CA THR A 296 4.44 23.35 26.78
C THR A 296 2.93 23.31 26.62
N ALA A 297 2.27 22.43 27.37
CA ALA A 297 0.81 22.30 27.36
C ALA A 297 0.27 22.62 28.75
N ASP A 298 -0.70 23.52 28.84
CA ASP A 298 -1.25 24.08 30.09
C ASP A 298 -0.16 24.48 31.10
N GLY A 299 0.91 25.14 30.64
CA GLY A 299 2.06 25.58 31.43
C GLY A 299 3.08 24.49 31.77
N LYS A 300 2.84 23.22 31.39
CA LYS A 300 3.74 22.09 31.68
C LYS A 300 4.61 21.74 30.47
N PRO A 301 5.94 21.96 30.53
CA PRO A 301 6.84 21.56 29.46
C PRO A 301 7.08 20.05 29.47
N THR A 302 7.02 19.41 28.30
CA THR A 302 7.36 18.00 28.08
C THR A 302 8.24 17.87 26.84
N ARG A 303 9.34 17.12 26.95
CA ARG A 303 10.31 16.91 25.86
C ARG A 303 10.08 15.59 25.14
N PHE A 304 10.17 15.63 23.82
CA PHE A 304 10.04 14.49 22.91
C PHE A 304 11.28 14.40 22.00
N CYS A 305 12.09 13.37 22.18
CA CYS A 305 13.25 13.13 21.33
C CYS A 305 12.83 12.52 19.99
N MET A 306 13.41 12.99 18.88
CA MET A 306 13.08 12.51 17.53
C MET A 306 13.39 11.02 17.34
N THR A 307 14.44 10.52 18.00
CA THR A 307 14.79 9.09 18.01
C THR A 307 13.70 8.23 18.61
N ASP A 308 12.92 8.77 19.54
CA ASP A 308 11.93 8.00 20.28
C ASP A 308 10.52 8.23 19.74
N TYR A 309 10.22 9.41 19.19
CA TYR A 309 8.86 9.84 18.83
C TYR A 309 8.63 10.10 17.33
N ALA A 310 9.59 9.78 16.46
CA ALA A 310 9.36 9.87 15.02
C ALA A 310 8.31 8.85 14.53
N GLN A 311 7.70 9.14 13.38
CA GLN A 311 6.83 8.18 12.68
C GLN A 311 7.64 6.95 12.26
N GLY A 312 7.05 5.74 12.36
CA GLY A 312 7.71 4.47 12.02
C GLY A 312 8.40 4.45 10.65
N LYS A 313 7.82 5.11 9.64
CA LYS A 313 8.43 5.25 8.29
C LYS A 313 9.78 5.99 8.27
N CYS A 314 10.05 6.85 9.25
CA CYS A 314 11.21 7.74 9.24
C CYS A 314 12.51 7.00 9.60
N TYR A 315 12.44 6.00 10.47
CA TYR A 315 13.57 5.17 10.90
C TYR A 315 14.23 4.41 9.73
N GLY A 316 13.42 3.98 8.76
CA GLY A 316 13.86 3.31 7.53
C GLY A 316 14.02 4.19 6.31
N CYS A 317 13.97 5.51 6.47
CA CYS A 317 13.92 6.41 5.33
C CYS A 317 15.26 6.44 4.60
N THR A 318 15.28 5.90 3.39
CA THR A 318 16.45 5.91 2.49
C THR A 318 16.45 7.11 1.53
N THR A 319 15.48 8.02 1.65
CA THR A 319 15.29 9.16 0.74
C THR A 319 15.02 10.44 1.55
N PRO A 320 16.00 10.96 2.31
CA PRO A 320 15.82 12.18 3.12
C PRO A 320 15.74 13.46 2.26
N SER A 321 16.32 13.44 1.06
CA SER A 321 16.20 14.52 0.07
C SER A 321 15.24 14.14 -1.05
N ALA A 322 14.72 15.14 -1.77
CA ALA A 322 13.83 14.91 -2.89
C ALA A 322 14.50 14.08 -4.00
N VAL A 323 13.76 13.18 -4.66
CA VAL A 323 14.25 12.47 -5.85
C VAL A 323 14.21 13.40 -7.06
N LEU A 324 13.15 14.21 -7.16
CA LEU A 324 12.95 15.22 -8.18
C LEU A 324 12.76 16.59 -7.53
N ALA A 325 13.47 17.62 -7.99
CA ALA A 325 13.30 19.01 -7.57
C ALA A 325 13.89 19.97 -8.60
N ASP A 326 13.28 21.15 -8.73
CA ASP A 326 13.79 22.29 -9.50
C ASP A 326 14.73 23.15 -8.65
N THR A 327 14.41 23.28 -7.36
CA THR A 327 15.23 24.01 -6.38
C THR A 327 15.48 23.11 -5.18
N ARG A 328 16.75 22.96 -4.81
CA ARG A 328 17.20 22.15 -3.67
C ARG A 328 18.02 23.01 -2.74
N LEU A 329 17.62 23.06 -1.47
CA LEU A 329 18.25 23.88 -0.45
C LEU A 329 18.58 23.04 0.77
N GLY A 330 19.76 23.24 1.35
CA GLY A 330 20.28 22.44 2.45
C GLY A 330 20.95 21.13 2.02
N VAL A 331 21.68 20.53 2.97
CA VAL A 331 22.46 19.30 2.76
C VAL A 331 21.76 18.14 3.48
N PRO A 332 21.42 17.03 2.80
CA PRO A 332 20.77 15.91 3.45
C PRO A 332 21.74 15.11 4.32
N ALA A 333 21.21 14.58 5.43
CA ALA A 333 21.92 13.60 6.24
C ALA A 333 22.31 12.38 5.40
N LYS A 334 23.52 11.87 5.65
CA LYS A 334 24.00 10.63 5.04
C LYS A 334 23.12 9.47 5.49
N VAL A 335 22.68 8.66 4.53
CA VAL A 335 21.95 7.42 4.80
C VAL A 335 22.96 6.29 4.87
N GLU A 336 22.94 5.54 5.96
CA GLU A 336 23.72 4.31 6.10
C GLU A 336 23.04 3.18 5.32
N ALA A 337 23.82 2.48 4.51
CA ALA A 337 23.33 1.33 3.78
C ALA A 337 23.15 0.16 4.75
N GLY A 338 21.94 -0.42 4.78
CA GLY A 338 21.66 -1.59 5.60
C GLY A 338 20.28 -2.17 5.33
N PRO A 339 20.06 -3.46 5.64
CA PRO A 339 18.71 -4.03 5.63
C PRO A 339 17.87 -3.33 6.70
N TYR A 340 16.65 -2.94 6.33
CA TYR A 340 15.71 -2.34 7.26
C TYR A 340 14.31 -2.86 6.99
N THR A 341 13.68 -3.36 8.05
CA THR A 341 12.25 -3.72 8.05
C THR A 341 11.53 -2.76 8.98
N PRO A 342 10.46 -2.08 8.51
CA PRO A 342 9.64 -1.23 9.38
C PRO A 342 9.10 -2.01 10.59
N PRO A 343 8.92 -1.37 11.74
CA PRO A 343 8.59 -2.03 13.01
C PRO A 343 7.27 -2.79 12.94
N GLU A 344 6.24 -2.16 12.37
CA GLU A 344 4.93 -2.77 12.22
C GLU A 344 4.96 -3.96 11.25
N LEU A 345 5.82 -3.91 10.22
CA LEU A 345 6.01 -5.04 9.32
C LEU A 345 6.82 -6.17 9.98
N ALA A 346 7.85 -5.84 10.76
CA ALA A 346 8.64 -6.82 11.51
C ALA A 346 7.79 -7.54 12.56
N LEU A 347 6.88 -6.83 13.23
CA LEU A 347 5.90 -7.42 14.14
C LEU A 347 4.99 -8.42 13.42
N LEU A 348 4.50 -8.09 12.22
CA LEU A 348 3.72 -9.03 11.41
C LEU A 348 4.58 -10.22 10.99
N ASP A 349 5.84 -10.00 10.61
CA ASP A 349 6.76 -11.07 10.21
C ASP A 349 6.99 -12.08 11.34
N SER A 350 7.02 -11.64 12.60
CA SER A 350 7.19 -12.51 13.77
C SER A 350 5.93 -13.29 14.17
N MET A 351 4.76 -12.96 13.60
CA MET A 351 3.49 -13.62 13.91
C MET A 351 3.25 -14.85 13.03
N SER A 352 2.60 -15.87 13.60
CA SER A 352 2.00 -16.96 12.83
C SER A 352 0.85 -16.46 11.94
N LEU A 353 0.39 -17.27 10.97
CA LEU A 353 -0.76 -16.91 10.13
C LEU A 353 -2.03 -16.67 10.97
N GLU A 354 -2.25 -17.50 11.98
CA GLU A 354 -3.38 -17.35 12.92
C GLU A 354 -3.28 -16.05 13.71
N GLU A 355 -2.09 -15.73 14.23
CA GLU A 355 -1.86 -14.47 14.95
C GLU A 355 -2.04 -13.25 14.05
N ARG A 356 -1.63 -13.31 12.77
CA ARG A 356 -1.88 -12.24 11.80
C ARG A 356 -3.36 -12.05 11.52
N MET A 357 -4.11 -13.15 11.39
CA MET A 357 -5.57 -13.09 11.20
C MET A 357 -6.25 -12.48 12.43
N ALA A 358 -5.90 -12.95 13.63
CA ALA A 358 -6.33 -12.39 14.92
C ALA A 358 -6.00 -10.89 15.03
N PHE A 359 -4.80 -10.51 14.59
CA PHE A 359 -4.34 -9.13 14.58
C PHE A 359 -5.22 -8.26 13.68
N TRP A 360 -5.41 -8.66 12.43
CA TRP A 360 -6.26 -7.89 11.51
C TRP A 360 -7.73 -7.89 11.91
N ARG A 361 -8.25 -8.97 12.50
CA ARG A 361 -9.57 -8.97 13.12
C ARG A 361 -9.67 -7.84 14.14
N GLY A 362 -8.77 -7.80 15.12
CA GLY A 362 -8.77 -6.78 16.18
C GLY A 362 -8.59 -5.36 15.65
N GLN A 363 -7.71 -5.17 14.66
CA GLN A 363 -7.51 -3.86 14.03
C GLN A 363 -8.74 -3.40 13.24
N MET A 364 -9.38 -4.29 12.47
CA MET A 364 -10.56 -3.95 11.68
C MET A 364 -11.80 -3.77 12.53
N ASP A 365 -11.91 -4.44 13.67
CA ASP A 365 -13.01 -4.21 14.64
C ASP A 365 -13.05 -2.74 15.09
N ARG A 366 -11.88 -2.14 15.32
CA ARG A 366 -11.71 -0.73 15.71
C ARG A 366 -11.92 0.25 14.56
N CYS A 367 -11.91 -0.20 13.30
CA CYS A 367 -11.97 0.68 12.15
C CYS A 367 -13.36 1.32 12.02
N LEU A 368 -13.39 2.65 12.05
CA LEU A 368 -14.61 3.46 11.94
C LEU A 368 -15.14 3.61 10.50
N ARG A 369 -14.47 3.01 9.51
CA ARG A 369 -14.80 3.12 8.09
C ARG A 369 -14.94 4.58 7.58
N CYS A 370 -14.22 5.52 8.19
CA CYS A 370 -14.27 6.95 7.84
C CYS A 370 -13.53 7.34 6.54
N TYR A 371 -12.79 6.39 5.95
CA TYR A 371 -12.01 6.57 4.72
C TYR A 371 -10.96 7.69 4.73
N ALA A 372 -10.56 8.18 5.91
CA ALA A 372 -9.46 9.15 6.03
C ALA A 372 -8.16 8.64 5.37
N CYS A 373 -7.88 7.34 5.49
CA CYS A 373 -6.74 6.69 4.85
C CYS A 373 -6.76 6.74 3.31
N ARG A 374 -7.95 6.73 2.70
CA ARG A 374 -8.15 6.90 1.25
C ARG A 374 -7.93 8.35 0.86
N ASN A 375 -8.58 9.26 1.57
CA ASN A 375 -8.61 10.69 1.24
C ASN A 375 -7.23 11.36 1.43
N ALA A 376 -6.42 10.86 2.37
CA ALA A 376 -5.06 11.33 2.60
C ALA A 376 -4.02 10.75 1.61
N CYS A 377 -4.36 9.68 0.86
CA CYS A 377 -3.43 9.02 -0.04
C CYS A 377 -3.27 9.81 -1.35
N PRO A 378 -2.05 10.24 -1.74
CA PRO A 378 -1.83 10.92 -3.02
C PRO A 378 -2.12 10.05 -4.26
N MET A 379 -2.05 8.72 -4.11
CA MET A 379 -2.24 7.76 -5.21
C MET A 379 -3.68 7.27 -5.35
N CYS A 380 -4.58 7.69 -4.46
CA CYS A 380 -6.01 7.41 -4.54
C CYS A 380 -6.72 8.52 -5.33
N VAL A 381 -6.69 8.38 -6.66
CA VAL A 381 -7.19 9.40 -7.60
C VAL A 381 -8.57 9.10 -8.18
N CYS A 382 -9.08 7.88 -8.07
CA CYS A 382 -10.42 7.50 -8.53
C CYS A 382 -11.55 7.95 -7.58
N ARG A 383 -11.45 9.15 -7.00
CA ARG A 383 -12.30 9.62 -5.90
C ARG A 383 -13.78 9.67 -6.26
N ASP A 384 -14.09 9.99 -7.51
CA ASP A 384 -15.47 10.13 -7.99
C ASP A 384 -16.17 8.78 -8.25
N PHE A 385 -15.39 7.70 -8.42
CA PHE A 385 -15.88 6.35 -8.74
C PHE A 385 -15.22 5.29 -7.85
N CYS A 386 -15.02 5.62 -6.57
CA CYS A 386 -14.38 4.69 -5.65
C CYS A 386 -15.29 3.48 -5.40
N VAL A 387 -14.70 2.29 -5.44
CA VAL A 387 -15.40 1.02 -5.22
C VAL A 387 -16.03 0.89 -3.83
N SER A 388 -15.57 1.67 -2.85
CA SER A 388 -16.19 1.73 -1.52
C SER A 388 -17.52 2.49 -1.51
N ASP A 389 -17.71 3.38 -2.48
CA ASP A 389 -18.83 4.32 -2.56
C ASP A 389 -19.77 3.96 -3.73
N SER A 390 -19.26 3.22 -4.73
CA SER A 390 -20.04 2.79 -5.89
C SER A 390 -21.07 1.71 -5.53
N ARG A 391 -22.28 1.88 -6.08
CA ARG A 391 -23.33 0.85 -6.07
C ARG A 391 -23.31 -0.01 -7.34
N ASP A 392 -22.67 0.47 -8.41
CA ASP A 392 -22.54 -0.25 -9.67
C ASP A 392 -21.12 -0.04 -10.27
N PRO A 393 -20.28 -1.07 -10.32
CA PRO A 393 -20.53 -2.42 -9.82
C PRO A 393 -20.61 -2.47 -8.29
N HIS A 394 -21.53 -3.27 -7.75
CA HIS A 394 -21.66 -3.49 -6.30
C HIS A 394 -20.57 -4.45 -5.79
N TRP A 395 -19.35 -3.95 -5.66
CA TRP A 395 -18.19 -4.78 -5.29
C TRP A 395 -18.02 -4.93 -3.77
N MET A 396 -18.42 -3.91 -3.02
CA MET A 396 -18.36 -3.84 -1.57
C MET A 396 -19.74 -3.56 -1.01
N THR A 397 -20.12 -4.30 0.05
CA THR A 397 -21.36 -3.99 0.76
C THR A 397 -21.13 -2.83 1.72
N GLN A 398 -22.21 -2.18 2.16
CA GLN A 398 -22.13 -1.13 3.19
C GLN A 398 -22.08 -1.72 4.62
N ASP A 399 -21.98 -3.04 4.76
CA ASP A 399 -21.96 -3.69 6.07
C ASP A 399 -20.68 -3.36 6.82
N ASP A 400 -20.80 -2.95 8.08
CA ASP A 400 -19.66 -2.55 8.92
C ASP A 400 -18.92 -3.75 9.53
N SER A 401 -18.86 -4.87 8.81
CA SER A 401 -18.20 -6.09 9.27
C SER A 401 -16.68 -5.99 9.17
N VAL A 402 -15.99 -6.71 10.06
CA VAL A 402 -14.53 -6.90 10.03
C VAL A 402 -14.05 -7.38 8.66
N LYS A 403 -14.81 -8.28 8.03
CA LYS A 403 -14.56 -8.79 6.68
C LYS A 403 -14.58 -7.70 5.61
N GLU A 404 -15.63 -6.88 5.54
CA GLU A 404 -15.72 -5.82 4.53
C GLU A 404 -14.68 -4.71 4.78
N LYS A 405 -14.36 -4.42 6.05
CA LYS A 405 -13.29 -3.48 6.42
C LYS A 405 -11.91 -3.99 5.99
N LEU A 406 -11.60 -5.27 6.21
CA LEU A 406 -10.36 -5.88 5.73
C LEU A 406 -10.32 -5.90 4.20
N PHE A 407 -11.43 -6.28 3.56
CA PHE A 407 -11.52 -6.33 2.11
C PHE A 407 -11.24 -4.96 1.48
N PHE A 408 -11.76 -3.87 2.05
CA PHE A 408 -11.40 -2.51 1.63
C PHE A 408 -9.90 -2.23 1.73
N GLN A 409 -9.27 -2.63 2.84
CA GLN A 409 -7.84 -2.43 3.02
C GLN A 409 -7.02 -3.26 2.03
N THR A 410 -7.46 -4.47 1.69
CA THR A 410 -6.86 -5.30 0.64
C THR A 410 -7.01 -4.68 -0.74
N ILE A 411 -8.21 -4.17 -1.09
CA ILE A 411 -8.43 -3.42 -2.34
C ILE A 411 -7.45 -2.27 -2.44
N HIS A 412 -7.38 -1.44 -1.40
CA HIS A 412 -6.53 -0.27 -1.40
C HIS A 412 -5.04 -0.65 -1.41
N ALA A 413 -4.61 -1.75 -0.78
CA ALA A 413 -3.24 -2.25 -0.89
C ALA A 413 -2.92 -2.74 -2.31
N MET A 414 -3.79 -3.55 -2.92
CA MET A 414 -3.61 -4.10 -4.26
C MET A 414 -3.63 -3.03 -5.35
N HIS A 415 -4.52 -2.04 -5.25
CA HIS A 415 -4.53 -0.88 -6.16
C HIS A 415 -3.26 -0.03 -6.08
N LEU A 416 -2.50 -0.13 -4.98
CA LEU A 416 -1.24 0.58 -4.79
C LEU A 416 0.00 -0.30 -5.03
N ALA A 417 -0.17 -1.55 -5.48
CA ALA A 417 0.94 -2.43 -5.81
C ALA A 417 1.76 -1.82 -6.96
N GLY A 418 3.02 -1.45 -6.67
CA GLY A 418 3.89 -0.74 -7.60
C GLY A 418 3.70 0.77 -7.66
N ARG A 419 2.83 1.34 -6.81
CA ARG A 419 2.51 2.79 -6.77
C ARG A 419 2.73 3.42 -5.40
N CYS A 420 2.68 2.64 -4.32
CA CYS A 420 2.87 3.17 -2.97
C CYS A 420 4.30 3.71 -2.78
N THR A 421 4.43 4.97 -2.37
CA THR A 421 5.72 5.63 -2.09
C THR A 421 6.16 5.47 -0.64
N GLY A 422 5.35 4.85 0.21
CA GLY A 422 5.63 4.66 1.63
C GLY A 422 5.51 5.93 2.48
N CYS A 423 4.76 6.94 2.01
CA CYS A 423 4.65 8.23 2.72
C CYS A 423 3.87 8.17 4.05
N GLY A 424 3.18 7.08 4.37
CA GLY A 424 2.55 6.87 5.69
C GLY A 424 1.29 7.67 5.99
N GLU A 425 0.81 8.51 5.07
CA GLU A 425 -0.39 9.35 5.27
C GLU A 425 -1.64 8.54 5.62
N CYS A 426 -1.76 7.33 5.06
CA CYS A 426 -2.89 6.46 5.32
C CYS A 426 -3.02 6.07 6.81
N GLN A 427 -1.90 5.72 7.46
CA GLN A 427 -1.83 5.39 8.89
C GLN A 427 -1.94 6.64 9.76
N ARG A 428 -1.22 7.71 9.42
CA ARG A 428 -1.27 8.99 10.14
C ARG A 428 -2.69 9.53 10.25
N ALA A 429 -3.47 9.46 9.17
CA ALA A 429 -4.83 9.97 9.12
C ALA A 429 -5.85 9.08 9.86
N CYS A 430 -5.45 7.92 10.37
CA CYS A 430 -6.37 7.01 11.07
C CYS A 430 -6.66 7.55 12.49
N PRO A 431 -7.92 7.89 12.83
CA PRO A 431 -8.25 8.45 14.14
C PRO A 431 -8.10 7.43 15.29
N VAL A 432 -8.05 6.14 14.96
CA VAL A 432 -7.90 5.04 15.91
C VAL A 432 -6.53 4.35 15.78
N GLY A 433 -5.59 4.93 15.03
CA GLY A 433 -4.20 4.46 14.99
C GLY A 433 -4.00 3.04 14.46
N ILE A 434 -4.76 2.62 13.44
CA ILE A 434 -4.57 1.29 12.83
C ILE A 434 -3.29 1.32 11.98
N PRO A 435 -2.39 0.32 12.09
CA PRO A 435 -1.11 0.28 11.40
C PRO A 435 -1.24 -0.16 9.92
N ILE A 436 -2.14 0.46 9.16
CA ILE A 436 -2.44 0.07 7.78
C ILE A 436 -1.30 0.33 6.78
N LEU A 437 -0.27 1.11 7.17
CA LEU A 437 0.92 1.28 6.34
C LEU A 437 1.68 -0.04 6.19
N ALA A 438 1.62 -0.93 7.19
CA ALA A 438 2.27 -2.24 7.14
C ALA A 438 1.79 -3.08 5.94
N LEU A 439 0.50 -3.03 5.61
CA LEU A 439 -0.04 -3.66 4.39
C LEU A 439 0.60 -3.11 3.11
N ARG A 440 0.84 -1.79 3.06
CA ARG A 440 1.43 -1.12 1.88
C ARG A 440 2.94 -1.32 1.82
N GLN A 441 3.60 -1.43 2.97
CA GLN A 441 5.02 -1.79 3.02
C GLN A 441 5.19 -3.24 2.58
N GLN A 442 4.28 -4.14 2.95
CA GLN A 442 4.32 -5.51 2.48
C GLN A 442 4.13 -5.63 0.97
N ILE A 443 3.13 -4.94 0.40
CA ILE A 443 2.95 -4.97 -1.06
C ILE A 443 4.18 -4.37 -1.77
N GLY A 444 4.79 -3.33 -1.21
CA GLY A 444 6.05 -2.76 -1.70
C GLY A 444 7.22 -3.75 -1.63
N ARG A 445 7.32 -4.53 -0.55
CA ARG A 445 8.32 -5.60 -0.39
C ARG A 445 8.13 -6.70 -1.44
N ALA A 446 6.91 -7.18 -1.63
CA ALA A 446 6.60 -8.20 -2.65
C ALA A 446 6.93 -7.71 -4.07
N VAL A 447 6.54 -6.48 -4.42
CA VAL A 447 6.87 -5.86 -5.71
C VAL A 447 8.39 -5.73 -5.89
N GLY A 448 9.11 -5.28 -4.87
CA GLY A 448 10.57 -5.17 -4.94
C GLY A 448 11.27 -6.53 -5.10
N GLN A 449 10.78 -7.58 -4.44
CA GLN A 449 11.32 -8.94 -4.57
C GLN A 449 11.06 -9.55 -5.95
N LEU A 450 9.87 -9.31 -6.51
CA LEU A 450 9.47 -9.88 -7.79
C LEU A 450 10.08 -9.14 -8.99
N PHE A 451 10.24 -7.83 -8.90
CA PHE A 451 10.58 -6.98 -10.05
C PHE A 451 11.89 -6.20 -9.83
N ASP A 452 12.99 -6.94 -9.60
CA ASP A 452 14.37 -6.44 -9.57
C ASP A 452 14.59 -5.19 -8.71
N GLY A 453 13.99 -5.17 -7.51
CA GLY A 453 14.15 -4.07 -6.56
C GLY A 453 13.36 -2.81 -6.92
N TYR A 454 12.34 -2.90 -7.77
CA TYR A 454 11.47 -1.78 -8.14
C TYR A 454 10.95 -1.03 -6.90
N LYS A 455 11.04 0.30 -6.96
CA LYS A 455 10.53 1.21 -5.92
C LYS A 455 9.71 2.31 -6.58
N SER A 456 8.46 2.44 -6.17
CA SER A 456 7.56 3.49 -6.65
C SER A 456 8.09 4.89 -6.31
N GLY A 457 7.88 5.84 -7.22
CA GLY A 457 8.28 7.23 -7.07
C GLY A 457 9.78 7.50 -7.17
N ILE A 458 10.60 6.60 -7.74
CA ILE A 458 12.04 6.81 -7.94
C ILE A 458 12.39 7.31 -9.35
N ASN A 459 11.72 6.78 -10.38
CA ASN A 459 11.95 7.17 -11.77
C ASN A 459 10.61 7.42 -12.46
N ALA A 460 10.38 8.66 -12.92
CA ALA A 460 9.15 9.05 -13.59
C ALA A 460 8.95 8.35 -14.94
N GLU A 461 10.04 7.94 -15.58
CA GLU A 461 10.03 7.29 -16.91
C GLU A 461 9.94 5.76 -16.82
N ALA A 462 10.01 5.19 -15.62
CA ALA A 462 9.86 3.75 -15.46
C ALA A 462 8.42 3.31 -15.76
N VAL A 463 8.24 2.08 -16.22
CA VAL A 463 6.90 1.49 -16.33
C VAL A 463 6.60 0.75 -15.02
N PRO A 464 5.48 1.03 -14.33
CA PRO A 464 5.10 0.28 -13.14
C PRO A 464 5.00 -1.22 -13.46
N PRO A 465 5.53 -2.12 -12.61
CA PRO A 465 5.64 -3.54 -12.96
C PRO A 465 4.33 -4.21 -13.36
N LEU A 466 3.21 -3.82 -12.74
CA LEU A 466 1.89 -4.38 -13.03
C LEU A 466 1.22 -3.81 -14.29
N LEU A 467 1.82 -2.79 -14.90
CA LEU A 467 1.44 -2.22 -16.20
C LEU A 467 2.41 -2.64 -17.31
N GLY A 468 3.60 -3.12 -16.96
CA GLY A 468 4.58 -3.64 -17.90
C GLY A 468 4.23 -5.03 -18.43
N TYR A 469 4.92 -5.42 -19.50
CA TYR A 469 4.83 -6.73 -20.12
C TYR A 469 6.23 -7.33 -20.19
N GLU A 470 6.39 -8.57 -19.74
CA GLU A 470 7.59 -9.38 -19.99
C GLU A 470 7.17 -10.80 -20.35
N VAL A 471 7.88 -11.40 -21.30
CA VAL A 471 7.65 -12.80 -21.68
C VAL A 471 8.15 -13.73 -20.59
N GLU A 472 9.34 -13.44 -20.04
CA GLU A 472 10.00 -14.23 -19.01
C GLU A 472 10.22 -13.37 -17.77
N GLU A 473 10.00 -13.96 -16.59
CA GLU A 473 10.18 -13.28 -15.31
C GLU A 473 11.31 -13.96 -14.57
N LYS A 474 12.33 -13.19 -14.21
CA LYS A 474 13.48 -13.71 -13.49
C LYS A 474 13.13 -14.30 -12.13
N ASN A 475 12.18 -13.66 -11.43
CA ASN A 475 11.84 -13.97 -10.03
C ASN A 475 10.43 -14.56 -9.87
N ILE A 476 9.71 -14.86 -10.97
CA ILE A 476 8.43 -15.58 -10.92
C ILE A 476 8.66 -16.97 -11.50
N HIS A 477 8.68 -17.97 -10.62
CA HIS A 477 8.92 -19.37 -11.00
C HIS A 477 7.60 -20.10 -11.15
N GLU A 478 7.17 -20.28 -12.40
CA GLU A 478 6.01 -21.09 -12.74
C GLU A 478 6.32 -22.56 -12.43
N ARG A 479 5.53 -23.21 -11.57
CA ARG A 479 5.81 -24.58 -11.13
C ARG A 479 5.45 -25.59 -12.23
N ASP A 480 6.34 -26.55 -12.44
CA ASP A 480 6.00 -27.80 -13.09
C ASP A 480 5.09 -28.62 -12.18
N TRP A 481 3.93 -29.00 -12.72
CA TRP A 481 2.96 -29.87 -12.05
C TRP A 481 3.38 -31.32 -12.28
N LYS A 482 4.38 -31.78 -11.52
CA LYS A 482 4.84 -33.18 -11.49
C LYS A 482 4.23 -33.93 -10.32
#